data_AF-A0A520BAB2-F1
#
_entry.id   AF-A0A520BAB2-F1
#
_cell.length_a   1.000
_cell.length_b   1.000
_cell.length_c   1.000
_cell.angle_alpha   90.00
_cell.angle_beta   90.00
_cell.angle_gamma   90.00
#
_symmetry.space_group_name_H-M   'P 1'
#
loop_
_entity.id
_entity.type
_entity.pdbx_description
1 polymer ?
#
loop_
_entity_poly.entity_id
_entity_poly.type
_entity_poly.pdbx_seq_one_letter_code
_entity_poly.pdbx_strand_id
1 'polypeptide(L)'
;MKLKLFLILSVFLTEGKGFIHWLEHNLLTCPFKSYTGLDCPGCGIQRSFVALMKGDLVSSFKLYPATIPILGLLLFAVVHLKFDFKNGAFFIKMLYIGVTLIIVINYIFKIFTNQLI
;
A
#
# COMPACT_ATOMS: atom_id res chain seq x y z
N MET A 1 19.58 8.08 27.64
CA MET A 1 18.92 7.06 26.78
C MET A 1 17.95 7.66 25.75
N LYS A 2 17.13 8.67 26.09
CA LYS A 2 16.20 9.33 25.15
C LYS A 2 16.87 10.05 23.97
N LEU A 3 18.07 10.60 24.15
CA LEU A 3 18.78 11.37 23.12
C LEU A 3 19.37 10.51 21.98
N LYS A 4 19.93 9.33 22.30
CA LYS A 4 20.38 8.37 21.26
C LYS A 4 19.20 7.83 20.46
N LEU A 5 18.06 7.59 21.10
CA LEU A 5 16.84 7.14 20.44
C LEU A 5 16.28 8.19 19.48
N PHE A 6 16.30 9.47 19.88
CA PHE A 6 15.87 10.59 19.02
C PHE A 6 16.80 10.80 17.82
N LEU A 7 18.12 10.67 18.02
CA LEU A 7 19.08 10.76 16.92
C LEU A 7 18.95 9.60 15.94
N ILE A 8 18.80 8.36 16.42
CA ILE A 8 18.56 7.19 15.55
C ILE A 8 17.25 7.37 14.76
N LEU A 9 16.19 7.85 15.41
CA LEU A 9 14.91 8.14 14.76
C LEU A 9 15.06 9.24 13.69
N SER A 10 15.81 10.31 13.98
CA SER A 10 16.07 11.39 13.03
C SER A 10 16.92 10.94 11.84
N VAL A 11 17.93 10.09 12.07
CA VAL A 11 18.81 9.52 11.03
C VAL A 11 18.02 8.58 10.11
N PHE A 12 17.20 7.70 10.68
CA PHE A 12 16.31 6.80 9.94
C PHE A 12 15.27 7.58 9.11
N LEU A 13 14.81 8.73 9.61
CA LEU A 13 13.90 9.63 8.89
C LEU A 13 14.60 10.41 7.75
N THR A 14 15.88 10.77 7.88
CA THR A 14 16.65 11.40 6.79
C THR A 14 16.97 10.44 5.65
N GLU A 15 17.32 9.18 5.93
CA GLU A 15 17.52 8.17 4.88
C GLU A 15 16.19 7.79 4.21
N GLY A 16 15.11 7.75 4.99
CA GLY A 16 13.76 7.53 4.49
C GLY A 16 13.29 8.59 3.48
N LYS A 17 13.64 9.87 3.67
CA LYS A 17 13.26 10.94 2.74
C LYS A 17 13.94 10.81 1.37
N GLY A 18 15.23 10.45 1.34
CA GLY A 18 15.95 10.19 0.10
C GLY A 18 15.38 8.98 -0.65
N PHE A 19 15.06 7.91 0.09
CA PHE A 19 14.45 6.71 -0.48
C PHE A 19 13.03 6.96 -1.03
N ILE A 20 12.19 7.70 -0.31
CA ILE A 20 10.86 8.09 -0.80
C ILE A 20 10.98 8.94 -2.07
N HIS A 21 11.90 9.90 -2.11
CA HIS A 21 12.13 10.71 -3.30
C HIS A 21 12.58 9.86 -4.50
N TRP A 22 13.49 8.90 -4.28
CA TRP A 22 13.88 7.94 -5.31
C TRP A 22 12.69 7.09 -5.78
N LEU A 23 11.86 6.60 -4.86
CA LEU A 23 10.65 5.84 -5.16
C LEU A 23 9.68 6.63 -6.05
N GLU A 24 9.45 7.91 -5.72
CA GLU A 24 8.58 8.78 -6.51
C GLU A 24 9.09 9.00 -7.93
N HIS A 25 10.41 9.18 -8.08
CA HIS A 25 11.01 9.35 -9.39
C HIS A 25 11.07 8.07 -10.23
N ASN A 26 11.00 6.90 -9.59
CA ASN A 26 11.05 5.58 -10.21
C ASN A 26 9.69 4.84 -10.16
N LEU A 27 8.59 5.58 -9.99
CA LEU A 27 7.25 5.03 -10.13
C LEU A 27 7.05 4.51 -11.56
N LEU A 28 6.50 3.31 -11.67
CA LEU A 28 6.20 2.68 -12.95
C LEU A 28 5.26 3.59 -13.76
N THR A 29 5.70 4.03 -14.93
CA THR A 29 4.82 4.69 -15.90
C THR A 29 3.72 3.72 -16.30
N CYS A 30 2.47 4.12 -16.01
CA CYS A 30 1.30 3.30 -16.20
C CYS A 30 0.75 3.52 -17.63
N PRO A 31 0.99 2.63 -18.62
CA PRO A 31 0.49 2.85 -19.97
C PRO A 31 -1.04 2.92 -19.99
N PHE A 32 -1.70 2.13 -19.13
CA PHE A 32 -3.14 2.15 -18.95
C PHE A 32 -3.64 3.56 -18.60
N LYS A 33 -2.99 4.25 -17.66
CA LYS A 33 -3.34 5.63 -17.30
C LYS A 33 -3.14 6.58 -18.47
N SER A 34 -2.08 6.41 -19.26
CA SER A 34 -1.85 7.27 -20.43
C SER A 34 -2.95 7.13 -21.48
N TYR A 35 -3.53 5.93 -21.65
CA TYR A 35 -4.58 5.68 -22.64
C TYR A 35 -6.00 5.94 -22.12
N THR A 36 -6.30 5.60 -20.86
CA THR A 36 -7.66 5.66 -20.30
C THR A 36 -7.85 6.79 -19.30
N GLY A 37 -6.76 7.42 -18.84
CA GLY A 37 -6.76 8.37 -17.73
C GLY A 37 -7.03 7.76 -16.36
N LEU A 38 -7.34 6.45 -16.27
CA LEU A 38 -7.69 5.76 -15.04
C LEU A 38 -6.45 5.12 -14.40
N ASP A 39 -6.33 5.26 -13.08
CA ASP A 39 -5.33 4.51 -12.32
C ASP A 39 -5.72 3.04 -12.26
N CYS A 40 -4.83 2.13 -12.67
CA CYS A 40 -5.03 0.69 -12.53
C CYS A 40 -4.64 0.21 -11.11
N PRO A 41 -5.08 -0.98 -10.64
CA PRO A 41 -4.83 -1.42 -9.26
C PRO A 41 -3.34 -1.46 -8.89
N GLY A 42 -2.46 -1.75 -9.86
CA GLY A 42 -1.00 -1.70 -9.66
C GLY A 42 -0.47 -0.27 -9.47
N CYS A 43 -0.90 0.68 -10.30
CA CYS A 43 -0.46 2.06 -10.20
C CYS A 43 -1.05 2.75 -8.95
N GLY A 44 -2.27 2.37 -8.56
CA GLY A 44 -2.94 2.84 -7.34
C GLY A 44 -2.22 2.39 -6.07
N ILE A 45 -1.83 1.11 -5.96
CA ILE A 45 -1.12 0.62 -4.77
C ILE A 45 0.25 1.27 -4.58
N GLN A 46 0.97 1.57 -5.67
CA GLN A 46 2.27 2.24 -5.57
C GLN A 46 2.13 3.65 -5.00
N ARG A 47 1.16 4.45 -5.48
CA ARG A 47 0.96 5.82 -4.98
C ARG A 47 0.39 5.86 -3.56
N SER A 48 -0.54 4.97 -3.24
CA SER A 48 -1.06 4.88 -1.87
C SER A 48 0.04 4.46 -0.90
N PHE A 49 0.92 3.53 -1.30
CA PHE A 49 2.07 3.13 -0.49
C PHE A 49 3.06 4.28 -0.26
N VAL A 50 3.36 5.07 -1.30
CA VAL A 50 4.18 6.28 -1.14
C VAL A 50 3.52 7.29 -0.19
N ALA A 51 2.22 7.53 -0.32
CA ALA A 51 1.48 8.40 0.60
C ALA A 51 1.52 7.88 2.05
N LEU A 52 1.40 6.57 2.22
CA LEU A 52 1.54 5.90 3.52
C LEU A 52 2.93 6.08 4.13
N MET A 53 4.00 5.93 3.33
CA MET A 53 5.37 6.18 3.75
C MET A 53 5.63 7.65 4.13
N LYS A 54 4.91 8.58 3.50
CA LYS A 54 4.92 10.01 3.86
C LYS A 54 4.12 10.32 5.13
N GLY A 55 3.39 9.35 5.68
CA GLY A 55 2.52 9.51 6.84
C GLY A 55 1.13 10.06 6.50
N ASP A 56 0.78 10.19 5.23
CA ASP A 56 -0.54 10.67 4.79
C ASP A 56 -1.51 9.50 4.60
N LEU A 57 -2.13 9.10 5.71
CA LEU A 57 -3.12 8.03 5.75
C LEU A 57 -4.38 8.35 4.94
N VAL A 58 -4.79 9.62 4.92
CA VAL A 58 -6.02 10.05 4.27
C VAL A 58 -5.87 9.95 2.76
N SER A 59 -4.77 10.47 2.21
CA SER A 59 -4.46 10.36 0.79
C SER A 59 -4.22 8.91 0.38
N SER A 60 -3.50 8.13 1.20
CA SER A 60 -3.32 6.68 0.94
C SER A 60 -4.65 5.95 0.81
N PHE A 61 -5.60 6.20 1.73
CA PHE A 61 -6.90 5.54 1.73
C PHE A 61 -7.79 5.98 0.55
N LYS A 62 -7.77 7.26 0.18
CA LYS A 62 -8.49 7.78 -0.98
C LYS A 62 -7.97 7.19 -2.30
N LEU A 63 -6.65 7.09 -2.44
CA LEU A 63 -6.02 6.54 -3.64
C LEU A 63 -6.34 5.06 -3.81
N TYR A 64 -6.13 4.27 -2.75
CA TYR A 64 -6.35 2.82 -2.77
C TYR A 64 -6.65 2.29 -1.36
N PRO A 65 -7.92 2.09 -0.99
CA PRO A 65 -8.29 1.67 0.38
C PRO A 65 -7.78 0.26 0.71
N ALA A 66 -7.55 -0.58 -0.30
CA ALA A 66 -7.02 -1.93 -0.14
C ALA A 66 -5.54 -1.98 0.30
N THR A 67 -4.82 -0.86 0.31
CA THR A 67 -3.40 -0.82 0.72
C THR A 67 -3.20 -1.33 2.15
N ILE A 68 -4.02 -0.86 3.09
CA ILE A 68 -3.93 -1.22 4.51
C ILE A 68 -4.18 -2.72 4.71
N PRO A 69 -5.27 -3.32 4.21
CA PRO A 69 -5.49 -4.76 4.39
C PRO A 69 -4.47 -5.61 3.62
N ILE A 70 -3.90 -5.14 2.50
CA ILE A 70 -2.77 -5.82 1.83
C ILE A 70 -1.53 -5.86 2.73
N LEU A 71 -1.19 -4.74 3.37
CA LEU A 71 -0.06 -4.71 4.30
C LEU A 71 -0.31 -5.61 5.51
N GLY A 72 -1.53 -5.64 6.02
CA GLY A 72 -1.94 -6.57 7.08
C GLY A 72 -1.82 -8.03 6.65
N LEU A 73 -2.26 -8.37 5.44
CA LEU A 73 -2.10 -9.70 4.85
C LEU A 73 -0.62 -10.10 4.75
N LEU A 74 0.22 -9.19 4.23
CA LEU A 74 1.66 -9.44 4.06
C LEU A 74 2.33 -9.70 5.42
N LEU A 75 2.05 -8.85 6.42
CA LEU A 75 2.57 -9.02 7.77
C LEU A 75 2.11 -10.35 8.38
N PHE A 76 0.81 -10.66 8.27
CA PHE A 76 0.27 -11.91 8.79
C PHE A 76 0.89 -13.13 8.09
N ALA A 77 1.11 -13.07 6.78
CA ALA A 77 1.76 -14.13 6.03
C ALA A 77 3.20 -14.36 6.53
N VAL A 78 4.00 -13.30 6.69
CA VAL A 78 5.38 -13.41 7.20
C VAL A 78 5.42 -13.99 8.61
N VAL A 79 4.52 -13.55 9.49
CA VAL A 79 4.42 -14.09 10.86
C VAL A 79 3.97 -15.55 10.81
N HIS A 80 3.01 -15.91 9.96
CA HIS A 80 2.57 -17.29 9.81
C HIS A 80 3.70 -18.22 9.33
N LEU A 81 4.54 -17.78 8.38
CA LEU A 81 5.72 -18.53 7.93
C LEU A 81 6.74 -18.78 9.06
N LYS A 82 6.78 -17.92 10.09
CA LYS A 82 7.70 -18.04 11.22
C LYS A 82 7.14 -18.91 12.36
N PHE A 83 5.83 -18.87 12.58
CA PHE A 83 5.17 -19.45 13.76
C PHE A 83 4.25 -20.65 13.47
N ASP A 84 4.05 -21.02 12.20
CA ASP A 84 3.32 -22.23 11.76
C ASP A 84 1.93 -22.42 12.43
N PHE A 85 1.13 -21.35 12.48
CA PHE A 85 -0.25 -21.44 12.98
C PHE A 85 -1.08 -22.51 12.26
N LYS A 86 -1.71 -23.42 13.01
CA LYS A 86 -2.52 -24.54 12.49
C LYS A 86 -3.59 -24.13 11.45
N ASN A 87 -4.18 -22.94 11.60
CA ASN A 87 -5.22 -22.43 10.70
C ASN A 87 -4.75 -21.19 9.90
N GLY A 88 -3.45 -20.88 9.90
CA GLY A 88 -2.94 -19.65 9.29
C GLY A 88 -3.23 -19.57 7.79
N ALA A 89 -3.08 -20.68 7.06
CA ALA A 89 -3.43 -20.75 5.64
C ALA A 89 -4.91 -20.46 5.34
N PHE A 90 -5.83 -20.86 6.24
CA PHE A 90 -7.25 -20.54 6.11
C PHE A 90 -7.51 -19.04 6.29
N PHE A 91 -6.90 -18.43 7.32
CA PHE A 91 -7.00 -16.99 7.55
C PHE A 91 -6.40 -16.16 6.40
N ILE A 92 -5.25 -16.57 5.85
CA ILE A 92 -4.64 -15.91 4.68
C ILE A 92 -5.59 -15.96 3.49
N LYS A 93 -6.20 -17.12 3.19
CA LYS A 93 -7.16 -17.24 2.09
C LYS A 93 -8.38 -16.33 2.31
N MET A 94 -8.94 -16.31 3.52
CA MET A 94 -10.08 -15.47 3.85
C MET A 94 -9.76 -13.97 3.70
N LEU A 95 -8.61 -13.53 4.24
CA LEU A 95 -8.14 -12.15 4.10
C LEU A 95 -7.86 -11.77 2.65
N TYR A 96 -7.25 -12.68 1.88
CA TYR A 96 -6.96 -12.46 0.46
C TYR A 96 -8.26 -12.25 -0.33
N ILE A 97 -9.28 -13.08 -0.11
CA ILE A 97 -10.60 -12.92 -0.74
C ILE A 97 -11.21 -11.55 -0.36
N GLY A 98 -11.16 -11.18 0.92
CA GLY A 98 -11.65 -9.88 1.38
C GLY A 98 -10.94 -8.71 0.69
N VAL A 99 -9.61 -8.76 0.60
CA VAL A 99 -8.80 -7.77 -0.12
C VAL A 99 -9.22 -7.68 -1.58
N THR A 100 -9.31 -8.81 -2.29
CA THR A 100 -9.70 -8.82 -3.70
C THR A 100 -11.08 -8.21 -3.91
N LEU A 101 -12.04 -8.51 -3.04
CA LEU A 101 -13.37 -7.91 -3.10
C LEU A 101 -13.33 -6.39 -2.92
N ILE A 102 -12.56 -5.88 -1.95
CA ILE A 102 -12.39 -4.44 -1.74
C ILE A 102 -11.81 -3.76 -2.99
N ILE A 103 -10.82 -4.38 -3.63
CA ILE A 103 -10.20 -3.87 -4.86
C ILE A 103 -11.23 -3.80 -5.98
N VAL A 104 -11.93 -4.91 -6.23
CA VAL A 104 -12.93 -5.00 -7.30
C VAL A 104 -14.05 -3.99 -7.08
N ILE A 105 -14.60 -3.92 -5.87
CA ILE A 105 -15.67 -2.97 -5.52
C ILE A 105 -15.18 -1.53 -5.72
N ASN A 106 -14.00 -1.17 -5.20
CA ASN A 106 -13.46 0.18 -5.35
C ASN A 106 -13.28 0.59 -6.82
N TYR A 107 -12.79 -0.32 -7.65
CA TYR A 107 -12.57 -0.06 -9.07
C TYR A 107 -13.86 0.02 -9.87
N ILE A 108 -14.85 -0.82 -9.54
CA ILE A 108 -16.20 -0.72 -10.09
C ILE A 108 -16.78 0.66 -9.77
N PHE A 109 -16.67 1.13 -8.52
CA PHE A 109 -17.12 2.48 -8.14
C PHE A 109 -16.37 3.59 -8.87
N LYS A 110 -15.04 3.50 -9.04
CA LYS A 110 -14.26 4.50 -9.79
C LYS A 110 -14.67 4.57 -11.25
N ILE A 111 -14.91 3.42 -11.89
CA ILE A 111 -15.37 3.34 -13.29
C ILE A 111 -16.77 3.98 -13.43
N PHE A 112 -17.72 3.63 -12.57
CA PHE A 112 -19.07 4.20 -12.62
C PHE A 112 -19.11 5.70 -12.35
N THR A 113 -18.23 6.18 -11.47
CA THR A 113 -18.16 7.61 -11.09
C THR A 113 -17.22 8.41 -12.00
N ASN A 114 -16.59 7.75 -13.00
CA ASN A 114 -15.61 8.33 -13.91
C ASN A 114 -14.50 9.14 -13.20
N GLN A 115 -14.15 8.74 -11.97
CA GLN A 115 -13.13 9.40 -11.16
C GLN A 115 -11.74 8.90 -11.59
N LEU A 116 -10.96 9.81 -12.20
CA LEU A 116 -9.66 9.57 -12.85
C LEU A 116 -8.46 9.60 -11.88
N ILE A 117 -8.72 9.61 -10.57
CA ILE A 117 -7.72 9.71 -9.47
C ILE A 117 -7.91 8.57 -8.49
#